data_AF-A0A316RRP2-F1
#
_entry.id   AF-A0A316RRP2-F1
#
_cell.length_a   1.000
_cell.length_b   1.000
_cell.length_c   1.000
_cell.angle_alpha   90.00
_cell.angle_beta   90.00
_cell.angle_gamma   90.00
#
_symmetry.space_group_name_H-M   'P 1'
#
loop_
_entity.id
_entity.type
_entity.pdbx_description
1 polymer ?
#
loop_
_entity_poly.entity_id
_entity_poly.type
_entity_poly.pdbx_seq_one_letter_code
_entity_poly.pdbx_strand_id
1 'polypeptide(L)' 'MAPKGVERTRHYLIGRGLGQLQADILIDLASGEDLASVYKKNVTTPTTVYSYQTRAFEKLGLNGIDELRKLLKD' A
#
# COMPACT_ATOMS: atom_id res chain seq x y z
N MET A 1 5.36 14.73 -10.77
CA MET A 1 5.64 14.86 -9.33
C MET A 1 4.49 14.20 -8.58
N ALA A 2 4.76 13.25 -7.70
CA ALA A 2 3.70 12.71 -6.85
C ALA A 2 3.20 13.83 -5.91
N PRO A 3 1.94 13.81 -5.48
CA PRO A 3 1.47 14.73 -4.44
C PRO A 3 2.37 14.60 -3.20
N LYS A 4 2.73 15.71 -2.55
CA LYS A 4 3.62 15.72 -1.37
C LYS A 4 3.18 14.73 -0.27
N GLY A 5 1.86 14.49 -0.14
CA GLY A 5 1.31 13.49 0.78
C GLY A 5 1.69 12.05 0.44
N VAL A 6 1.61 11.67 -0.84
CA VAL A 6 1.95 10.32 -1.33
C VAL A 6 3.42 9.99 -1.06
N GLU A 7 4.30 10.96 -1.26
CA GLU A 7 5.74 10.77 -1.05
C GLU A 7 6.07 10.60 0.44
N ARG A 8 5.44 11.39 1.33
CA ARG A 8 5.55 11.20 2.78
C ARG A 8 5.03 9.84 3.23
N THR A 9 3.86 9.42 2.73
CA THR A 9 3.29 8.10 3.03
C THR A 9 4.21 6.96 2.58
N ARG A 10 4.77 7.06 1.38
CA ARG A 10 5.74 6.08 0.86
C ARG A 10 6.96 5.99 1.76
N HIS A 11 7.56 7.13 2.14
CA HIS A 11 8.71 7.15 3.05
C HIS A 11 8.38 6.53 4.42
N TYR A 12 7.20 6.82 4.97
CA TYR A 12 6.74 6.22 6.22
C TYR A 12 6.67 4.68 6.12
N LEU A 13 6.03 4.16 5.08
CA LEU A 13 5.87 2.71 4.87
C LEU A 13 7.23 2.03 4.66
N ILE A 14 8.12 2.64 3.87
CA ILE A 14 9.49 2.13 3.67
C ILE A 14 10.27 2.17 5.00
N GLY A 15 10.13 3.21 5.81
CA GLY A 15 10.72 3.30 7.14
C GLY A 15 10.22 2.22 8.11
N ARG A 16 9.03 1.67 7.88
CA ARG A 16 8.51 0.48 8.58
C ARG A 16 9.02 -0.84 7.99
N GLY A 17 9.94 -0.78 7.03
CA GLY A 17 10.58 -1.93 6.40
C GLY A 17 9.79 -2.55 5.26
N LEU A 18 8.82 -1.85 4.68
CA LEU A 18 8.14 -2.30 3.46
C LEU A 18 9.00 -2.01 2.23
N GLY A 19 8.98 -2.91 1.26
CA GLY A 19 9.59 -2.64 -0.05
C GLY A 19 8.82 -1.56 -0.81
N GLN A 20 9.46 -0.89 -1.77
CA GLN A 20 8.84 0.20 -2.52
C GLN A 20 7.54 -0.22 -3.22
N LEU A 21 7.53 -1.40 -3.86
CA LEU A 21 6.34 -1.95 -4.52
C LEU A 21 5.20 -2.29 -3.53
N GLN A 22 5.54 -2.73 -2.31
CA GLN A 22 4.53 -2.97 -1.27
C GLN A 22 3.92 -1.64 -0.81
N ALA A 23 4.74 -0.60 -0.63
CA ALA A 23 4.26 0.72 -0.27
C ALA A 23 3.34 1.30 -1.35
N ASP A 24 3.67 1.13 -2.63
CA ASP A 24 2.84 1.59 -3.75
C ASP A 24 1.47 0.92 -3.79
N ILE A 25 1.46 -0.41 -3.72
CA ILE A 25 0.22 -1.19 -3.67
C ILE A 25 -0.67 -0.72 -2.50
N LEU A 26 -0.09 -0.49 -1.32
CA LEU A 26 -0.85 -0.03 -0.15
C LEU A 26 -1.41 1.38 -0.34
N ILE A 27 -0.64 2.30 -0.92
CA ILE A 27 -1.09 3.67 -1.21
C ILE A 27 -2.26 3.65 -2.19
N ASP A 28 -2.17 2.86 -3.26
CA ASP A 28 -3.22 2.76 -4.27
C ASP A 28 -4.51 2.17 -3.67
N LEU A 29 -4.39 1.10 -2.89
CA LEU A 29 -5.53 0.50 -2.19
C LEU A 29 -6.16 1.45 -1.16
N ALA A 30 -5.35 2.18 -0.40
CA ALA A 30 -5.84 3.16 0.57
C ALA A 30 -6.57 4.33 -0.10
N SER A 31 -6.13 4.69 -1.31
CA SER A 31 -6.76 5.72 -2.15
C SER A 31 -8.09 5.26 -2.75
N GLY A 32 -8.45 3.98 -2.59
CA GLY A 32 -9.71 3.43 -3.07
C GLY A 32 -9.64 2.83 -4.47
N GLU A 33 -8.44 2.65 -5.04
CA GLU A 33 -8.30 1.89 -6.28
C GLU A 33 -8.71 0.42 -6.07
N ASP A 34 -9.41 -0.13 -7.04
CA ASP A 34 -9.77 -1.55 -7.04
C ASP A 34 -8.54 -2.42 -7.35
N LEU A 35 -8.60 -3.70 -6.95
CA LEU A 35 -7.49 -4.64 -7.10
C LEU A 35 -7.00 -4.76 -8.55
N ALA A 36 -7.90 -4.63 -9.54
CA ALA A 36 -7.55 -4.77 -10.95
C ALA A 36 -6.77 -3.58 -11.49
N SER A 37 -7.14 -2.38 -11.07
CA SER A 37 -6.38 -1.16 -11.35
C SER A 37 -5.00 -1.23 -10.70
N VAL A 38 -4.91 -1.68 -9.44
CA VAL A 38 -3.66 -1.79 -8.68
C VAL A 38 -2.65 -2.72 -9.35
N TYR A 39 -3.02 -3.97 -9.68
CA TYR A 39 -2.02 -4.90 -10.25
C TYR A 39 -1.57 -4.47 -11.65
N LYS A 40 -2.43 -3.83 -12.45
CA LYS A 40 -2.07 -3.30 -13.77
C LYS A 40 -1.10 -2.12 -13.64
N LYS A 41 -1.43 -1.16 -12.78
CA LYS A 41 -0.62 0.04 -12.53
C LYS A 41 0.77 -0.30 -12.01
N ASN A 42 0.86 -1.31 -11.16
CA ASN A 42 2.11 -1.77 -10.55
C ASN A 42 2.84 -2.86 -11.37
N VAL A 43 2.38 -3.15 -12.60
CA VAL A 43 2.97 -4.14 -13.52
C VAL A 43 3.23 -5.49 -12.81
N THR A 44 2.19 -5.98 -12.12
CA THR A 44 2.28 -7.17 -11.27
C THR A 44 1.04 -8.06 -11.43
N THR A 45 0.98 -9.17 -10.69
CA THR A 45 -0.14 -10.13 -10.73
C THR A 45 -1.09 -9.93 -9.55
N PRO A 46 -2.38 -10.33 -9.67
CA PRO A 46 -3.32 -10.33 -8.55
C PRO A 46 -2.79 -11.09 -7.32
N THR A 47 -2.15 -12.24 -7.56
CA THR A 47 -1.55 -13.07 -6.50
C THR A 47 -0.42 -12.35 -5.77
N THR A 48 0.41 -11.61 -6.50
CA THR A 48 1.48 -10.80 -5.92
C THR A 48 0.91 -9.66 -5.07
N VAL A 49 -0.12 -8.96 -5.57
CA VAL A 49 -0.80 -7.90 -4.80
C VAL A 49 -1.36 -8.45 -3.50
N TYR A 50 -2.06 -9.59 -3.54
CA TYR A 50 -2.61 -10.23 -2.36
C TYR A 50 -1.50 -10.61 -1.36
N SER A 51 -0.44 -11.27 -1.84
CA SER A 51 0.70 -11.65 -0.99
C SER A 51 1.36 -10.44 -0.32
N TYR A 52 1.53 -9.35 -1.06
CA TYR A 52 2.14 -8.12 -0.53
C TYR A 52 1.23 -7.42 0.46
N GLN A 53 -0.08 -7.38 0.18
CA GLN A 53 -1.07 -6.85 1.10
C GLN A 53 -1.08 -7.62 2.42
N THR A 54 -1.16 -8.95 2.39
CA THR A 54 -1.16 -9.80 3.59
C THR A 54 0.09 -9.56 4.44
N ARG A 55 1.28 -9.66 3.83
CA ARG A 55 2.55 -9.47 4.55
C ARG A 55 2.67 -8.06 5.11
N ALA A 56 2.19 -7.06 4.39
CA ALA A 56 2.25 -5.68 4.84
C ALA A 56 1.27 -5.42 5.99
N PHE A 57 0.08 -6.01 5.96
CA PHE A 57 -0.90 -5.94 7.05
C PHE A 57 -0.36 -6.62 8.31
N GLU A 58 0.19 -7.83 8.20
CA GLU A 58 0.86 -8.51 9.30
C GLU A 58 1.99 -7.66 9.90
N LYS A 59 2.85 -7.10 9.04
CA LYS A 59 3.98 -6.27 9.46
C LYS A 59 3.57 -4.97 10.14
N LEU A 60 2.45 -4.39 9.72
CA LEU A 60 1.92 -3.15 10.28
C LEU A 60 0.94 -3.41 11.45
N GLY A 61 0.61 -4.66 11.75
CA GLY A 61 -0.38 -5.02 12.76
C GLY A 61 -1.80 -4.61 12.39
N LEU A 62 -2.14 -4.59 11.09
CA LEU A 62 -3.43 -4.17 10.56
C LEU A 62 -4.31 -5.39 10.25
N ASN A 63 -5.61 -5.26 10.53
CA ASN A 63 -6.61 -6.28 10.24
C ASN A 63 -7.31 -6.06 8.90
N GLY A 64 -7.10 -4.92 8.25
CA GLY A 64 -7.74 -4.62 6.98
C GLY A 64 -7.50 -3.23 6.42
N ILE A 65 -8.15 -2.98 5.28
CA ILE A 65 -7.96 -1.77 4.49
C ILE A 65 -8.44 -0.50 5.20
N ASP A 66 -9.46 -0.59 6.05
CA ASP A 66 -9.95 0.57 6.79
C ASP A 66 -8.96 1.03 7.88
N GLU A 67 -8.22 0.11 8.48
CA GLU A 67 -7.14 0.46 9.40
C GLU A 67 -5.94 1.06 8.65
N LEU A 68 -5.63 0.55 7.45
CA LEU A 68 -4.63 1.19 6.58
C LEU A 68 -5.05 2.62 6.23
N ARG A 69 -6.31 2.85 5.84
CA ARG A 69 -6.83 4.19 5.53
C ARG A 69 -6.75 5.14 6.72
N LYS A 70 -7.02 4.65 7.94
CA LYS A 70 -6.84 5.44 9.16
C LYS A 70 -5.38 5.76 9.40
N LEU A 71 -4.49 4.76 9.31
CA LEU A 71 -3.05 4.91 9.50
C LEU A 71 -2.43 5.95 8.55
N LEU A 72 -2.93 6.03 7.31
CA LEU A 72 -2.39 6.92 6.28
C LEU A 72 -3.03 8.30 6.21
N LYS A 73 -4.09 8.54 6.99
CA LYS A 73 -4.74 9.86 7.10
C LYS A 73 -4.11 10.75 8.20
N ASP A 74 -3.33 10.16 9.09
CA ASP A 74 -2.54 10.80 10.15
C ASP A 74 -1.14 11.26 9.63
#